data_AF-A0A1H7U763-F1
#
_entry.id   AF-A0A1H7U763-F1
#
_cell.length_a   1.000
_cell.length_b   1.000
_cell.length_c   1.000
_cell.angle_alpha   90.00
_cell.angle_beta   90.00
_cell.angle_gamma   90.00
#
_symmetry.space_group_name_H-M   'P 1'
#
loop_
_entity.id
_entity.type
_entity.pdbx_description
1 polymer ?
#
loop_
_entity_poly.entity_id
_entity_poly.type
_entity_poly.pdbx_seq_one_letter_code
_entity_poly.pdbx_strand_id
1 'polypeptide(L)'
;MLADLLSECFETDYEETWERERTATPVRVFAVQLHATGCSLRETKEILRILGVERSHQAVWQWVHRLADSGHNPPEATPKRVAVDETAVKINGEWSWLYAAIDIETKLVLDVELFGRHGTDPAAAFLHRLSEKHDLSDTVFLVDGYGYQTALSRLGLSGRLDYVERNLIEKWFHTLKMRVGR
;
A
#
# COMPACT_ATOMS: atom_id res chain seq x y z
N MET A 1 -25.52 18.27 1.33
CA MET A 1 -26.24 17.02 1.65
C MET A 1 -25.31 15.80 1.64
N LEU A 2 -24.73 15.36 0.51
CA LEU A 2 -23.76 14.24 0.52
C LEU A 2 -22.40 14.63 1.10
N ALA A 3 -21.84 15.78 0.69
CA ALA A 3 -20.55 16.23 1.18
C ALA A 3 -20.54 16.41 2.70
N ASP A 4 -21.61 16.97 3.27
CA ASP A 4 -21.76 17.17 4.71
C ASP A 4 -21.77 15.84 5.46
N LEU A 5 -22.58 14.86 4.99
CA LEU A 5 -22.62 13.50 5.54
C LEU A 5 -21.25 12.81 5.49
N LEU A 6 -20.52 12.97 4.38
CA LEU A 6 -19.20 12.37 4.21
C LEU A 6 -18.12 13.10 5.02
N SER A 7 -18.31 14.38 5.35
CA SER A 7 -17.35 15.16 6.15
C SER A 7 -17.27 14.61 7.57
N GLU A 8 -18.37 14.12 8.13
CA GLU A 8 -18.40 13.45 9.44
C GLU A 8 -17.61 12.14 9.47
N CYS A 9 -17.46 11.48 8.31
CA CYS A 9 -16.76 10.20 8.18
C CYS A 9 -15.30 10.34 7.72
N PHE A 10 -14.94 11.46 7.10
CA PHE A 10 -13.64 11.68 6.46
C PHE A 10 -13.03 13.02 6.89
N GLU A 11 -12.91 13.26 8.21
CA GLU A 11 -12.18 14.41 8.77
C GLU A 11 -10.87 14.63 7.98
N THR A 12 -10.78 15.77 7.30
CA THR A 12 -10.00 15.89 6.06
C THR A 12 -8.54 16.30 6.32
N ASP A 13 -7.65 15.32 6.50
CA ASP A 13 -6.20 15.50 6.34
C ASP A 13 -5.76 15.57 4.86
N TYR A 14 -6.70 15.43 3.91
CA TYR A 14 -6.43 15.34 2.47
C TYR A 14 -6.71 16.63 1.67
N GLU A 15 -6.93 17.77 2.32
CA GLU A 15 -7.29 19.02 1.63
C GLU A 15 -6.20 19.48 0.64
N GLU A 16 -4.93 19.38 1.04
CA GLU A 16 -3.77 19.80 0.24
C GLU A 16 -3.54 18.93 -1.01
N THR A 17 -3.94 17.65 -0.96
CA THR A 17 -3.76 16.69 -2.09
C THR A 17 -4.49 17.14 -3.37
N TRP A 18 -5.46 18.02 -3.20
CA TRP A 18 -6.63 18.09 -4.04
C TRP A 18 -7.17 19.52 -4.12
N GLU A 19 -6.30 20.49 -3.88
CA GLU A 19 -6.61 21.90 -3.98
C GLU A 19 -7.19 22.26 -5.35
N ARG A 20 -8.12 23.23 -5.35
CA ARG A 20 -8.74 23.85 -6.55
C ARG A 20 -9.65 22.95 -7.39
N GLU A 21 -9.94 21.73 -6.93
CA GLU A 21 -10.94 20.88 -7.55
C GLU A 21 -12.37 21.35 -7.24
N ARG A 22 -13.26 21.21 -8.22
CA ARG A 22 -14.67 21.62 -8.09
C ARG A 22 -15.51 20.68 -7.24
N THR A 23 -15.01 19.48 -6.93
CA THR A 23 -15.74 18.47 -6.16
C THR A 23 -15.24 18.50 -4.73
N ALA A 24 -16.12 18.45 -3.74
CA ALA A 24 -15.73 18.47 -2.34
C ALA A 24 -14.75 17.34 -1.99
N THR A 25 -13.79 17.60 -1.09
CA THR A 25 -12.77 16.63 -0.64
C THR A 25 -13.37 15.32 -0.13
N PRO A 26 -14.39 15.32 0.75
CA PRO A 26 -14.97 14.07 1.27
C PRO A 26 -15.56 13.17 0.18
N VAL A 27 -16.12 13.75 -0.89
CA VAL A 27 -16.65 12.99 -2.03
C VAL A 27 -15.53 12.32 -2.83
N ARG A 28 -14.37 12.96 -2.93
CA ARG A 28 -13.20 12.42 -3.63
C ARG A 28 -12.53 11.33 -2.83
N VAL A 29 -12.37 11.54 -1.52
CA VAL A 29 -11.92 10.49 -0.58
C VAL A 29 -12.82 9.27 -0.71
N PHE A 30 -14.15 9.47 -0.66
CA PHE A 30 -15.11 8.39 -0.84
C PHE A 30 -14.96 7.66 -2.18
N ALA A 31 -14.82 8.40 -3.29
CA ALA A 31 -14.62 7.82 -4.61
C ALA A 31 -13.33 6.98 -4.71
N VAL A 32 -12.23 7.50 -4.15
CA VAL A 32 -10.95 6.79 -4.09
C VAL A 32 -11.06 5.56 -3.21
N GLN A 33 -11.77 5.63 -2.08
CA GLN A 33 -12.01 4.47 -1.22
C GLN A 33 -12.84 3.39 -1.93
N LEU A 34 -13.92 3.75 -2.62
CA LEU A 34 -14.70 2.79 -3.41
C LEU A 34 -13.81 2.05 -4.43
N HIS A 35 -12.94 2.79 -5.11
CA HIS A 35 -11.98 2.19 -6.03
C HIS A 35 -10.99 1.28 -5.27
N ALA A 36 -10.44 1.77 -4.17
CA ALA A 36 -9.52 1.08 -3.30
C ALA A 36 -10.14 -0.10 -2.53
N THR A 37 -11.46 -0.29 -2.53
CA THR A 37 -12.14 -1.48 -2.00
C THR A 37 -12.54 -2.47 -3.08
N GLY A 38 -12.34 -2.13 -4.36
CA GLY A 38 -12.47 -3.07 -5.47
C GLY A 38 -13.44 -2.65 -6.59
N CYS A 39 -14.08 -1.48 -6.51
CA CYS A 39 -14.83 -0.96 -7.65
C CYS A 39 -13.88 -0.53 -8.77
N SER A 40 -14.22 -0.81 -10.02
CA SER A 40 -13.57 -0.20 -11.17
C SER A 40 -13.90 1.30 -11.23
N LEU A 41 -13.09 2.08 -11.96
CA LEU A 41 -13.31 3.52 -12.14
C LEU A 41 -14.69 3.83 -12.77
N ARG A 42 -15.21 2.91 -13.59
CA ARG A 42 -16.54 3.02 -14.22
C ARG A 42 -17.66 2.70 -13.23
N GLU A 43 -17.48 1.70 -12.37
CA GLU A 43 -18.43 1.41 -11.29
C GLU A 43 -18.44 2.53 -10.26
N THR A 44 -17.28 3.04 -9.84
CA THR A 44 -17.19 4.21 -8.95
C THR A 44 -17.91 5.41 -9.54
N LYS A 45 -17.70 5.71 -10.84
CA LYS A 45 -18.44 6.75 -11.56
C LYS A 45 -19.95 6.55 -11.44
N GLU A 46 -20.43 5.32 -11.64
CA GLU A 46 -21.85 5.02 -11.64
C GLU A 46 -22.47 5.13 -10.24
N ILE A 47 -21.75 4.70 -9.20
CA ILE A 47 -22.15 4.89 -7.80
C ILE A 47 -22.24 6.38 -7.48
N LEU A 48 -21.25 7.18 -7.86
CA LEU A 48 -21.29 8.64 -7.68
C LEU A 48 -22.50 9.26 -8.40
N ARG A 49 -22.83 8.81 -9.61
CA ARG A 49 -24.00 9.27 -10.36
C ARG A 49 -25.30 8.99 -9.62
N ILE A 50 -25.46 7.79 -9.05
CA ILE A 50 -26.64 7.41 -8.23
C ILE A 50 -26.75 8.32 -7.00
N LEU A 51 -25.62 8.71 -6.42
CA LEU A 51 -25.55 9.63 -5.27
C LEU A 51 -25.64 11.12 -5.66
N GLY A 52 -25.97 11.44 -6.92
CA GLY A 52 -26.17 12.80 -7.40
C GLY A 52 -24.89 13.57 -7.75
N VAL A 53 -23.75 12.89 -7.88
CA VAL A 53 -22.46 13.49 -8.25
C VAL A 53 -22.09 13.10 -9.68
N GLU A 54 -22.23 14.05 -10.61
CA GLU A 54 -21.90 13.83 -12.02
C GLU A 54 -20.42 14.08 -12.31
N ARG A 55 -19.66 12.98 -12.48
CA ARG A 55 -18.24 13.02 -12.88
C ARG A 55 -17.91 11.95 -13.91
N SER A 56 -16.78 12.09 -14.57
CA SER A 56 -16.24 11.09 -15.50
C SER A 56 -15.40 10.07 -14.74
N HIS A 57 -15.23 8.87 -15.32
CA HIS A 57 -14.29 7.88 -14.77
C HIS A 57 -12.84 8.39 -14.84
N GLN A 58 -12.52 9.28 -15.78
CA GLN A 58 -11.22 9.96 -15.83
C GLN A 58 -11.01 10.92 -14.65
N ALA A 59 -12.05 11.59 -14.17
CA ALA A 59 -11.94 12.42 -12.97
C ALA A 59 -11.60 11.56 -11.74
N VAL A 60 -12.29 10.41 -11.59
CA VAL A 60 -11.96 9.43 -10.53
C VAL A 60 -10.53 8.94 -10.67
N TRP A 61 -10.08 8.59 -11.89
CA TRP A 61 -8.70 8.20 -12.16
C TRP A 61 -7.71 9.27 -11.72
N GLN A 62 -7.94 10.54 -12.08
CA GLN A 62 -7.09 11.65 -11.68
C GLN A 62 -7.04 11.86 -10.17
N TRP A 63 -8.14 11.62 -9.46
CA TRP A 63 -8.16 11.70 -7.99
C TRP A 63 -7.34 10.58 -7.36
N VAL A 64 -7.49 9.34 -7.85
CA VAL A 64 -6.69 8.19 -7.40
C VAL A 64 -5.20 8.45 -7.59
N HIS A 65 -4.80 8.90 -8.78
CA HIS A 65 -3.38 9.18 -9.07
C HIS A 65 -2.85 10.34 -8.24
N ARG A 66 -3.59 11.44 -8.08
CA ARG A 66 -3.15 12.54 -7.20
C ARG A 66 -2.96 12.10 -5.75
N LEU A 67 -3.83 11.24 -5.22
CA LEU A 67 -3.62 10.70 -3.87
C LEU A 67 -2.39 9.80 -3.83
N ALA A 68 -2.18 8.93 -4.82
CA ALA A 68 -0.99 8.09 -4.88
C ALA A 68 0.30 8.92 -4.96
N ASP A 69 0.30 10.00 -5.74
CA ASP A 69 1.46 10.88 -5.94
C ASP A 69 1.70 11.87 -4.80
N SER A 70 0.74 12.03 -3.87
CA SER A 70 0.84 12.97 -2.76
C SER A 70 1.89 12.58 -1.70
N GLY A 71 2.49 11.39 -1.82
CA GLY A 71 3.60 10.99 -0.95
C GLY A 71 3.19 10.75 0.51
N HIS A 72 1.91 10.46 0.78
CA HIS A 72 1.49 9.99 2.10
C HIS A 72 2.21 8.69 2.43
N ASN A 73 3.28 8.79 3.20
CA ASN A 73 3.93 7.63 3.78
C ASN A 73 3.01 7.04 4.86
N PRO A 74 3.04 5.71 5.06
CA PRO A 74 2.45 5.14 6.26
C PRO A 74 3.04 5.85 7.49
N PRO A 75 2.25 6.01 8.56
CA PRO A 75 2.73 6.66 9.77
C PRO A 75 3.98 5.93 10.29
N GLU A 76 4.88 6.69 10.91
CA GLU A 76 5.99 6.09 11.66
C GLU A 76 5.43 5.11 12.70
N ALA A 77 6.08 3.96 12.82
CA ALA A 77 5.59 2.83 13.60
C ALA A 77 6.76 2.14 14.30
N THR A 78 6.47 1.48 15.42
CA THR A 78 7.43 0.68 16.21
C THR A 78 6.96 -0.79 16.25
N PRO A 79 7.01 -1.52 15.13
CA PRO A 79 6.39 -2.83 15.02
C PRO A 79 7.20 -3.89 15.79
N LYS A 80 6.52 -4.80 16.48
CA LYS A 80 7.20 -5.91 17.18
C LYS A 80 7.53 -7.07 16.25
N ARG A 81 6.64 -7.35 15.31
CA ARG A 81 6.74 -8.49 14.39
C ARG A 81 6.34 -8.06 12.99
N VAL A 82 7.26 -8.22 12.04
CA VAL A 82 7.04 -7.78 10.66
C VAL A 82 7.21 -8.96 9.72
N ALA A 83 6.17 -9.27 8.96
CA ALA A 83 6.26 -10.19 7.84
C ALA A 83 6.89 -9.46 6.64
N VAL A 84 7.96 -10.03 6.10
CA VAL A 84 8.59 -9.54 4.87
C VAL A 84 8.61 -10.66 3.84
N ASP A 85 8.29 -10.29 2.62
CA ASP A 85 8.20 -11.21 1.50
C ASP A 85 8.31 -10.44 0.17
N GLU A 86 8.57 -11.19 -0.90
CA GLU A 86 8.56 -10.70 -2.26
C GLU A 86 7.68 -11.53 -3.17
N THR A 87 7.17 -10.88 -4.21
CA THR A 87 6.51 -11.59 -5.30
C THR A 87 6.91 -11.04 -6.66
N ALA A 88 7.03 -11.94 -7.63
CA ALA A 88 7.11 -11.55 -9.03
C ALA A 88 5.78 -10.90 -9.47
N VAL A 89 5.89 -9.77 -10.16
CA VAL A 89 4.80 -9.04 -10.82
C VAL A 89 5.19 -8.72 -12.25
N LYS A 90 4.21 -8.63 -13.15
CA LYS A 90 4.44 -8.31 -14.56
C LYS A 90 3.90 -6.92 -14.86
N ILE A 91 4.76 -6.00 -15.24
CA ILE A 91 4.42 -4.60 -15.53
C ILE A 91 4.84 -4.32 -16.97
N ASN A 92 3.90 -3.88 -17.82
CA ASN A 92 4.14 -3.58 -19.23
C ASN A 92 4.84 -4.71 -20.02
N GLY A 93 4.61 -5.97 -19.63
CA GLY A 93 5.22 -7.13 -20.29
C GLY A 93 6.53 -7.61 -19.66
N GLU A 94 7.15 -6.82 -18.79
CA GLU A 94 8.42 -7.11 -18.14
C GLU A 94 8.21 -7.63 -16.71
N TRP A 95 9.07 -8.54 -16.28
CA TRP A 95 9.05 -9.06 -14.91
C TRP A 95 9.76 -8.11 -13.96
N SER A 96 9.17 -7.89 -12.80
CA SER A 96 9.75 -7.17 -11.68
C SER A 96 9.41 -7.89 -10.38
N TRP A 97 10.10 -7.53 -9.30
CA TRP A 97 9.95 -8.13 -7.99
C TRP A 97 9.48 -7.08 -7.01
N LEU A 98 8.30 -7.31 -6.44
CA LEU A 98 7.69 -6.43 -5.46
C LEU A 98 7.96 -6.97 -4.07
N TYR A 99 8.67 -6.19 -3.26
CA TYR A 99 8.95 -6.45 -1.86
C TYR A 99 7.93 -5.70 -1.01
N ALA A 100 7.45 -6.33 0.06
CA ALA A 100 6.55 -5.68 1.00
C ALA A 100 6.88 -6.06 2.45
N ALA A 101 6.53 -5.16 3.37
CA ALA A 101 6.65 -5.36 4.80
C ALA A 101 5.30 -5.05 5.46
N ILE A 102 4.79 -5.98 6.27
CA ILE A 102 3.52 -5.83 6.99
C ILE A 102 3.75 -6.10 8.47
N ASP A 103 3.32 -5.16 9.32
CA ASP A 103 3.16 -5.40 10.74
C ASP A 103 1.99 -6.37 10.93
N ILE A 104 2.26 -7.56 11.48
CA ILE A 104 1.25 -8.61 11.61
C ILE A 104 0.22 -8.33 12.71
N GLU A 105 0.55 -7.47 13.69
CA GLU A 105 -0.33 -7.14 14.80
C GLU A 105 -1.37 -6.10 14.34
N THR A 106 -0.88 -5.00 13.77
CA THR A 106 -1.74 -3.89 13.30
C THR A 106 -2.29 -4.10 11.89
N LYS A 107 -1.70 -5.01 11.12
CA LYS A 107 -1.96 -5.24 9.68
C LYS A 107 -1.58 -4.04 8.81
N LEU A 108 -0.78 -3.11 9.33
CA LEU A 108 -0.27 -1.97 8.59
C LEU A 108 0.76 -2.45 7.56
N VAL A 109 0.58 -2.02 6.30
CA VAL A 109 1.63 -2.14 5.28
C VAL A 109 2.65 -1.05 5.57
N LEU A 110 3.81 -1.46 6.07
CA LEU A 110 4.89 -0.56 6.47
C LEU A 110 5.64 -0.01 5.25
N ASP A 111 5.90 -0.86 4.26
CA ASP A 111 6.51 -0.40 3.04
C ASP A 111 6.31 -1.36 1.86
N VAL A 112 6.42 -0.83 0.65
CA VAL A 112 6.36 -1.58 -0.61
C VAL A 112 7.39 -1.02 -1.59
N GLU A 113 8.17 -1.89 -2.23
CA GLU A 113 9.19 -1.48 -3.21
C GLU A 113 9.26 -2.42 -4.40
N LEU A 114 9.52 -1.87 -5.58
CA LEU A 114 9.70 -2.63 -6.80
C LEU A 114 11.17 -2.64 -7.23
N PHE A 115 11.71 -3.82 -7.50
CA PHE A 115 13.05 -4.01 -8.06
C PHE A 115 12.99 -4.77 -9.38
N GLY A 116 13.94 -4.51 -10.28
CA GLY A 116 14.06 -5.26 -11.54
C GLY A 116 14.57 -6.70 -11.37
N ARG A 117 15.05 -7.08 -10.18
CA ARG A 117 15.61 -8.40 -9.87
C ARG A 117 15.29 -8.81 -8.43
N HIS A 118 15.31 -10.12 -8.18
CA HIS A 118 15.27 -10.67 -6.82
C HIS A 118 16.67 -10.97 -6.28
N GLY A 119 16.74 -11.17 -4.97
CA GLY A 119 17.92 -11.67 -4.28
C GLY A 119 18.29 -10.86 -3.05
N THR A 120 19.46 -11.17 -2.50
CA THR A 120 19.92 -10.60 -1.23
C THR A 120 20.16 -9.09 -1.29
N ASP A 121 20.67 -8.56 -2.40
CA ASP A 121 20.96 -7.12 -2.48
C ASP A 121 19.68 -6.26 -2.56
N PRO A 122 18.68 -6.58 -3.41
CA PRO A 122 17.36 -5.94 -3.32
C PRO A 122 16.71 -6.06 -1.93
N ALA A 123 16.76 -7.25 -1.31
CA ALA A 123 16.22 -7.45 0.02
C ALA A 123 16.92 -6.56 1.08
N ALA A 124 18.24 -6.45 1.02
CA ALA A 124 18.99 -5.57 1.92
C ALA A 124 18.70 -4.09 1.67
N ALA A 125 18.57 -3.66 0.42
CA ALA A 125 18.19 -2.29 0.09
C ALA A 125 16.77 -1.96 0.62
N PHE A 126 15.82 -2.86 0.42
CA PHE A 126 14.45 -2.72 0.94
C PHE A 126 14.42 -2.61 2.47
N LEU A 127 15.10 -3.51 3.18
CA LEU A 127 15.16 -3.52 4.64
C LEU A 127 15.89 -2.28 5.19
N HIS A 128 16.92 -1.79 4.50
CA HIS A 128 17.60 -0.57 4.87
C HIS A 128 16.66 0.63 4.78
N ARG A 129 15.95 0.78 3.67
CA ARG A 129 14.94 1.83 3.51
C ARG A 129 13.83 1.74 4.56
N LEU A 130 13.39 0.52 4.87
CA LEU A 130 12.41 0.29 5.94
C LEU A 130 12.91 0.81 7.28
N SER A 131 14.21 0.63 7.60
CA SER A 131 14.84 1.14 8.81
C SER A 131 15.04 2.64 8.86
N GLU A 132 15.02 3.32 7.71
CA GLU A 132 15.03 4.80 7.66
C GLU A 132 13.65 5.39 7.99
N LYS A 133 12.57 4.61 7.82
CA LYS A 133 11.18 5.05 7.99
C LYS A 133 10.56 4.68 9.34
N HIS A 134 11.05 3.64 9.98
CA HIS A 134 10.44 3.06 11.17
C HIS A 134 11.51 2.67 12.19
N ASP A 135 11.18 2.76 13.48
CA ASP A 135 12.02 2.20 14.53
C ASP A 135 11.86 0.67 14.55
N LEU A 136 12.93 -0.02 14.16
CA LEU A 136 12.98 -1.48 14.03
C LEU A 136 13.86 -2.15 15.09
N SER A 137 14.28 -1.41 16.11
CA SER A 137 15.29 -1.84 17.09
C SER A 137 14.90 -3.14 17.83
N ASP A 138 13.62 -3.27 18.21
CA ASP A 138 13.07 -4.44 18.89
C ASP A 138 12.21 -5.33 17.95
N THR A 139 12.30 -5.13 16.63
CA THR A 139 11.49 -5.86 15.65
C THR A 139 12.05 -7.24 15.34
N VAL A 140 11.17 -8.25 15.35
CA VAL A 140 11.44 -9.59 14.81
C VAL A 140 10.87 -9.71 13.39
N PHE A 141 11.76 -9.92 12.42
CA PHE A 141 11.39 -10.15 11.03
C PHE A 141 11.01 -11.60 10.76
N LEU A 142 9.86 -11.81 10.12
CA LEU A 142 9.35 -13.10 9.69
C LEU A 142 9.55 -13.25 8.17
N VAL A 143 10.42 -14.16 7.76
CA VAL A 143 10.88 -14.33 6.36
C VAL A 143 10.83 -15.80 5.94
N ASP A 144 10.75 -16.09 4.63
CA ASP A 144 10.69 -17.48 4.11
C ASP A 144 12.03 -18.10 3.72
N GLY A 145 13.05 -17.28 3.49
CA GLY A 145 14.27 -17.71 2.80
C GLY A 145 15.57 -17.29 3.47
N TYR A 146 16.61 -18.11 3.25
CA TYR A 146 17.98 -17.82 3.68
C TYR A 146 18.56 -16.54 3.05
N GLY A 147 18.04 -16.10 1.90
CA GLY A 147 18.40 -14.81 1.29
C GLY A 147 18.12 -13.63 2.22
N TYR A 148 16.96 -13.62 2.88
CA TYR A 148 16.62 -12.61 3.88
C TYR A 148 17.45 -12.72 5.14
N GLN A 149 17.77 -13.93 5.62
CA GLN A 149 18.63 -14.06 6.80
C GLN A 149 19.99 -13.38 6.59
N THR A 150 20.54 -13.48 5.38
CA THR A 150 21.78 -12.79 5.01
C THR A 150 21.60 -11.27 5.01
N ALA A 151 20.49 -10.77 4.42
CA ALA A 151 20.19 -9.34 4.40
C ALA A 151 19.96 -8.76 5.81
N LEU A 152 19.22 -9.47 6.66
CA LEU A 152 18.98 -9.10 8.06
C LEU A 152 20.29 -9.08 8.86
N SER A 153 21.14 -10.10 8.68
CA SER A 153 22.46 -10.15 9.33
C SER A 153 23.35 -8.98 8.92
N ARG A 154 23.33 -8.57 7.64
CA ARG A 154 24.09 -7.39 7.16
C ARG A 154 23.65 -6.08 7.82
N LEU A 155 22.39 -5.99 8.22
CA LEU A 155 21.79 -4.80 8.82
C LEU A 155 21.71 -4.88 10.36
N GLY A 156 22.16 -5.97 10.97
CA GLY A 156 22.04 -6.17 12.42
C GLY A 156 20.60 -6.37 12.91
N LEU A 157 19.67 -6.73 12.02
CA LEU A 157 18.26 -6.92 12.33
C LEU A 157 17.97 -8.35 12.79
N SER A 158 17.03 -8.51 13.72
CA SER A 158 16.64 -9.82 14.21
C SER A 158 15.64 -10.51 13.28
N GLY A 159 15.88 -11.79 12.96
CA GLY A 159 15.08 -12.53 11.98
C GLY A 159 14.78 -13.96 12.40
N ARG A 160 13.59 -14.44 12.03
CA ARG A 160 13.16 -15.82 12.22
C ARG A 160 12.47 -16.34 10.95
N LEU A 161 12.74 -17.61 10.61
CA LEU A 161 11.94 -18.32 9.62
C LEU A 161 10.57 -18.65 10.24
N ASP A 162 9.51 -18.16 9.63
CA ASP A 162 8.14 -18.40 10.09
C ASP A 162 7.22 -18.52 8.88
N TYR A 163 6.71 -19.73 8.64
CA TYR A 163 5.84 -20.03 7.50
C TYR A 163 4.34 -19.89 7.83
N VAL A 164 3.96 -19.66 9.08
CA VAL A 164 2.57 -19.68 9.52
C VAL A 164 1.99 -18.28 9.58
N GLU A 165 2.70 -17.35 10.23
CA GLU A 165 2.19 -15.99 10.44
C GLU A 165 2.40 -15.07 9.22
N ARG A 166 3.22 -15.50 8.25
CA ARG A 166 3.38 -14.83 6.94
C ARG A 166 2.16 -14.93 6.04
N ASN A 167 1.16 -15.74 6.36
CA ASN A 167 -0.06 -15.86 5.55
C ASN A 167 -0.76 -14.49 5.30
N LEU A 168 -0.57 -13.50 6.17
CA LEU A 168 -1.09 -12.14 5.96
C LEU A 168 -0.49 -11.47 4.71
N ILE A 169 0.83 -11.55 4.51
CA ILE A 169 1.48 -10.90 3.37
C ILE A 169 1.19 -11.64 2.06
N GLU A 170 1.08 -12.97 2.11
CA GLU A 170 0.69 -13.78 0.95
C GLU A 170 -0.75 -13.44 0.48
N LYS A 171 -1.68 -13.31 1.43
CA LYS A 171 -3.07 -12.87 1.13
C LYS A 171 -3.11 -11.45 0.57
N TRP A 172 -2.27 -10.56 1.10
CA TRP A 172 -2.15 -9.21 0.58
C TRP A 172 -1.62 -9.20 -0.86
N PHE A 173 -0.56 -9.96 -1.15
CA PHE A 173 -0.06 -10.13 -2.52
C PHE A 173 -1.09 -10.73 -3.47
N HIS A 174 -1.88 -11.71 -3.03
CA HIS A 174 -2.96 -12.25 -3.82
C HIS A 174 -3.98 -11.17 -4.20
N THR A 175 -4.39 -10.35 -3.23
CA THR A 175 -5.29 -9.22 -3.45
C THR A 175 -4.71 -8.19 -4.42
N LEU A 176 -3.41 -7.88 -4.29
CA LEU A 176 -2.70 -6.97 -5.18
C LEU A 176 -2.68 -7.50 -6.62
N LYS A 177 -2.29 -8.77 -6.83
CA LYS A 177 -2.24 -9.40 -8.15
C LYS A 177 -3.60 -9.40 -8.84
N MET A 178 -4.67 -9.67 -8.08
CA MET A 178 -6.04 -9.60 -8.58
C MET A 178 -6.46 -8.20 -9.02
N ARG A 179 -5.79 -7.14 -8.54
CA ARG A 179 -6.05 -5.75 -8.97
C ARG A 179 -5.21 -5.33 -10.15
N VAL A 180 -3.92 -5.67 -10.15
CA VAL A 180 -3.01 -5.34 -11.25
C VAL A 180 -3.38 -6.09 -12.53
N GLY A 181 -3.96 -7.29 -12.41
CA GLY A 181 -4.40 -8.08 -13.57
C GLY A 181 -5.77 -7.72 -14.16
N ARG A 182 -6.45 -6.67 -13.69
CA ARG A 182 -7.73 -6.20 -14.25
C ARG A 182 -7.52 -5.24 -15.40
#